data_AF-A0A7S2JUD7-F1
#
_entry.id   AF-A0A7S2JUD7-F1
#
_cell.length_a   1.000
_cell.length_b   1.000
_cell.length_c   1.000
_cell.angle_alpha   90.00
_cell.angle_beta   90.00
_cell.angle_gamma   90.00
#
_symmetry.space_group_name_H-M   'P 1'
#
loop_
_entity.id
_entity.type
_entity.pdbx_description
1 polymer ?
#
loop_
_entity_poly.entity_id
_entity_poly.type
_entity_poly.pdbx_seq_one_letter_code
_entity_poly.pdbx_strand_id
1 'polypeptide(L)'
;RRALAPVKKYSIRSEQALNDLSELDSRLSSIEGRVGELAARLQQKGRLRPEELGRMKTELAQLEAEAHKLESNGVDNVYTSELSSGRLPAKETKKCQLQRLEVLFERVDEIFASIQTA
;
A
#
# COMPACT_ATOMS: atom_id res chain seq x y z
N ARG A 1 -3.94 41.34 8.42
CA ARG A 1 -4.25 40.20 9.31
C ARG A 1 -4.65 39.02 8.43
N ARG A 2 -3.83 37.98 8.35
CA ARG A 2 -4.08 36.79 7.53
C ARG A 2 -4.96 35.84 8.36
N ALA A 3 -6.20 35.61 7.94
CA ALA A 3 -7.08 34.66 8.60
C ALA A 3 -6.48 33.24 8.44
N LEU A 4 -6.10 32.63 9.55
CA LEU A 4 -5.78 31.20 9.59
C LEU A 4 -7.09 30.46 9.27
N ALA A 5 -7.09 29.69 8.17
CA ALA A 5 -8.23 28.86 7.81
C ALA A 5 -8.59 27.96 9.00
N PRO A 6 -9.89 27.77 9.32
CA PRO A 6 -10.28 26.89 10.41
C PRO A 6 -9.80 25.47 10.09
N VAL A 7 -8.91 24.95 10.94
CA VAL A 7 -8.59 23.51 10.96
C VAL A 7 -9.90 22.80 11.24
N LYS A 8 -10.47 22.17 10.21
CA LYS A 8 -11.75 21.46 10.32
C LYS A 8 -11.57 20.37 11.38
N LYS A 9 -12.15 20.58 12.57
CA LYS A 9 -12.17 19.57 13.63
C LYS A 9 -13.19 18.51 13.24
N TYR A 10 -12.70 17.34 12.86
CA TYR A 10 -13.52 16.18 12.59
C TYR A 10 -14.12 15.62 13.88
N SER A 11 -15.16 14.80 13.78
CA SER A 11 -15.60 14.01 14.93
C SER A 11 -14.52 12.98 15.29
N ILE A 12 -14.46 12.55 16.56
CA ILE A 12 -13.47 11.56 17.05
C ILE A 12 -13.40 10.32 16.15
N ARG A 13 -14.56 9.80 15.71
CA ARG A 13 -14.64 8.64 14.80
C ARG A 13 -14.06 8.93 13.41
N SER A 14 -14.25 10.15 12.91
CA SER A 14 -13.75 10.56 11.59
C SER A 14 -12.25 10.84 11.64
N GLU A 15 -11.76 11.40 12.74
CA GLU A 15 -10.32 11.58 12.99
C GLU A 15 -9.61 10.22 13.11
N GLN A 16 -10.19 9.27 13.83
CA GLN A 16 -9.65 7.92 13.93
C GLN A 16 -9.60 7.20 12.58
N ALA A 17 -10.69 7.22 11.80
CA ALA A 17 -10.70 6.62 10.47
C ALA A 17 -9.68 7.25 9.51
N LEU A 18 -9.48 8.57 9.58
CA LEU A 18 -8.47 9.26 8.77
C LEU A 18 -7.04 8.94 9.22
N ASN A 19 -6.81 8.80 10.52
CA ASN A 19 -5.51 8.38 11.05
C ASN A 19 -5.19 6.94 10.63
N ASP A 20 -6.15 6.02 10.76
CA ASP A 20 -5.99 4.63 10.33
C ASP A 20 -5.67 4.56 8.83
N LEU A 21 -6.41 5.30 8.00
CA LEU A 21 -6.11 5.40 6.56
C LEU A 21 -4.73 6.00 6.29
N SER A 22 -4.26 6.97 7.08
CA SER A 22 -2.92 7.56 6.93
C SER A 22 -1.81 6.57 7.32
N GLU A 23 -2.03 5.74 8.33
CA GLU A 23 -1.09 4.69 8.71
C GLU A 23 -1.02 3.61 7.63
N LEU A 24 -2.18 3.18 7.13
CA LEU A 24 -2.28 2.24 6.02
C LEU A 24 -1.59 2.78 4.76
N ASP A 25 -1.71 4.08 4.48
CA ASP A 25 -1.01 4.73 3.36
C ASP A 25 0.50 4.63 3.48
N SER A 26 1.03 4.88 4.69
CA SER A 26 2.47 4.84 4.96
C SER A 26 3.01 3.43 4.79
N ARG A 27 2.27 2.43 5.29
CA ARG A 27 2.63 1.02 5.15
C ARG A 27 2.57 0.55 3.70
N LEU A 28 1.50 0.90 2.97
CA LEU A 28 1.37 0.58 1.55
C LEU A 28 2.53 1.18 0.74
N SER A 29 2.87 2.45 0.99
CA SER A 29 3.99 3.13 0.32
C SER A 29 5.34 2.44 0.61
N SER A 30 5.53 1.93 1.82
CA SER A 30 6.73 1.15 2.17
C SER A 30 6.81 -0.16 1.39
N ILE A 31 5.69 -0.88 1.25
CA ILE A 31 5.62 -2.13 0.49
C ILE A 31 5.90 -1.85 -0.99
N GLU A 32 5.22 -0.86 -1.58
CA GLU A 32 5.42 -0.44 -2.98
C GLU A 32 6.88 -0.07 -3.26
N GLY A 33 7.50 0.71 -2.35
CA GLY A 33 8.91 1.07 -2.44
C GLY A 33 9.79 -0.17 -2.48
N ARG A 34 9.53 -1.14 -1.59
CA ARG A 34 10.34 -2.37 -1.52
C ARG A 34 10.15 -3.28 -2.74
N VAL A 35 8.93 -3.43 -3.22
CA VAL A 35 8.64 -4.16 -4.47
C VAL A 35 9.33 -3.49 -5.66
N GLY A 36 9.34 -2.14 -5.70
CA GLY A 36 10.07 -1.36 -6.69
C GLY A 36 11.58 -1.62 -6.67
N GLU A 37 12.19 -1.70 -5.48
CA GLU A 37 13.61 -2.05 -5.32
C GLU A 37 13.92 -3.46 -5.82
N LEU A 38 13.06 -4.45 -5.50
CA LEU A 38 13.22 -5.82 -5.98
C LEU A 38 13.14 -5.89 -7.51
N ALA A 39 12.17 -5.20 -8.10
CA ALA A 39 12.05 -5.09 -9.56
C ALA A 39 13.29 -4.46 -10.19
N ALA A 40 13.80 -3.35 -9.62
CA ALA A 40 14.99 -2.68 -10.12
C ALA A 40 16.23 -3.59 -10.06
N ARG A 41 16.38 -4.38 -8.98
CA ARG A 41 17.46 -5.37 -8.84
C ARG A 41 17.38 -6.47 -9.91
N LEU A 42 16.18 -6.95 -10.22
CA LEU A 42 15.98 -7.95 -11.26
C LEU A 42 16.37 -7.44 -12.66
N GLN A 43 16.20 -6.13 -12.90
CA GLN A 43 16.55 -5.47 -14.16
C GLN A 43 18.03 -5.04 -14.23
N GLN A 44 18.82 -5.18 -13.15
CA GLN A 44 20.24 -4.83 -13.20
C GLN A 44 20.98 -5.76 -14.18
N LYS A 45 21.89 -5.17 -14.97
CA LYS A 45 22.72 -5.93 -15.92
C LYS A 45 23.68 -6.84 -15.15
N GLY A 46 23.32 -8.11 -15.06
CA GLY A 46 24.11 -9.16 -14.42
C GLY A 46 23.22 -10.36 -14.13
N ARG A 47 23.72 -11.58 -14.33
CA ARG A 47 22.95 -12.77 -13.99
C ARG A 47 22.92 -12.90 -12.46
N LEU A 48 21.76 -12.72 -11.86
CA LEU A 48 21.57 -12.98 -10.43
C LEU A 48 21.84 -14.47 -10.16
N ARG A 49 22.47 -14.76 -9.01
CA ARG A 49 22.68 -16.14 -8.61
C ARG A 49 21.34 -16.77 -8.22
N PRO A 50 21.18 -18.10 -8.38
CA PRO A 50 19.95 -18.80 -7.96
C PRO A 50 19.56 -18.54 -6.50
N GLU A 51 20.56 -18.40 -5.62
CA GLU A 51 20.37 -18.07 -4.20
C GLU A 51 19.76 -16.68 -3.99
N GLU A 52 20.15 -15.71 -4.82
CA GLU A 52 19.64 -14.33 -4.76
C GLU A 52 18.21 -14.27 -5.28
N LEU A 53 17.91 -14.98 -6.37
CA LEU A 53 16.56 -15.15 -6.88
C LEU A 53 15.64 -15.82 -5.84
N GLY A 54 16.13 -16.85 -5.14
CA GLY A 54 15.38 -17.53 -4.07
C GLY A 54 15.06 -16.61 -2.88
N ARG A 55 16.02 -15.76 -2.48
CA ARG A 55 15.80 -14.75 -1.43
C ARG A 55 14.80 -13.69 -1.88
N MET A 56 14.94 -13.17 -3.09
CA MET A 56 14.00 -12.19 -3.66
C MET A 56 12.58 -12.76 -3.74
N LYS A 57 12.44 -14.03 -4.17
CA LYS A 57 11.14 -14.72 -4.22
C LYS A 57 10.49 -14.82 -2.84
N THR A 58 11.27 -15.18 -1.83
CA THR A 58 10.79 -15.27 -0.43
C THR A 58 10.36 -13.92 0.09
N GLU A 59 11.17 -12.89 -0.15
CA GLU A 59 10.87 -11.52 0.27
C GLU A 59 9.62 -10.97 -0.43
N LEU A 60 9.49 -11.21 -1.74
CA LEU A 60 8.31 -10.81 -2.52
C LEU A 60 7.03 -11.48 -1.99
N ALA A 61 7.07 -12.77 -1.66
CA ALA A 61 5.94 -13.49 -1.07
C ALA A 61 5.55 -12.93 0.31
N GLN A 62 6.52 -12.47 1.11
CA GLN A 62 6.24 -11.83 2.39
C GLN A 62 5.56 -10.47 2.21
N LEU A 63 6.02 -9.67 1.24
CA LEU A 63 5.44 -8.37 0.91
C LEU A 63 4.02 -8.51 0.36
N GLU A 64 3.78 -9.50 -0.51
CA GLU A 64 2.45 -9.84 -1.01
C GLU A 64 1.49 -10.23 0.13
N ALA A 65 1.93 -11.12 1.02
CA ALA A 65 1.14 -11.51 2.18
C ALA A 65 0.86 -10.35 3.13
N GLU A 66 1.79 -9.39 3.27
CA GLU A 66 1.55 -8.16 4.03
C GLU A 66 0.54 -7.24 3.34
N ALA A 67 0.64 -7.07 2.02
CA ALA A 67 -0.30 -6.27 1.23
C ALA A 67 -1.72 -6.84 1.30
N HIS A 68 -1.91 -8.16 1.19
CA HIS A 68 -3.22 -8.79 1.39
C HIS A 68 -3.77 -8.60 2.80
N LYS A 69 -2.93 -8.60 3.83
CA LYS A 69 -3.36 -8.28 5.21
C LYS A 69 -3.77 -6.81 5.32
N LEU A 70 -3.08 -5.90 4.64
CA LEU A 70 -3.38 -4.47 4.63
C LEU A 70 -4.72 -4.18 3.94
N GLU A 71 -4.99 -4.86 2.84
CA GLU A 71 -6.28 -4.84 2.14
C GLU A 71 -7.41 -5.35 3.04
N SER A 72 -7.32 -6.62 3.44
CA SER A 72 -8.40 -7.33 4.15
C SER A 72 -8.66 -6.83 5.58
N ASN A 73 -7.62 -6.55 6.35
CA ASN A 73 -7.77 -6.17 7.76
C ASN A 73 -7.74 -4.66 7.99
N GLY A 74 -7.23 -3.89 7.02
CA GLY A 74 -7.07 -2.45 7.11
C GLY A 74 -8.09 -1.72 6.26
N VAL A 75 -7.78 -1.55 4.99
CA VAL A 75 -8.49 -0.64 4.06
C VAL A 75 -9.97 -1.02 3.95
N ASP A 76 -10.30 -2.30 3.81
CA ASP A 76 -11.68 -2.75 3.72
C ASP A 76 -12.47 -2.61 5.03
N ASN A 77 -11.81 -2.76 6.17
CA ASN A 77 -12.42 -2.64 7.49
C ASN A 77 -12.66 -1.19 7.94
N VAL A 78 -12.05 -0.18 7.30
CA VAL A 78 -12.33 1.22 7.64
C VAL A 78 -13.78 1.57 7.25
N TYR A 79 -14.63 1.66 8.28
CA TYR A 79 -16.05 1.95 8.13
C TYR A 79 -16.31 3.45 7.94
N THR A 80 -16.30 3.90 6.68
CA THR A 80 -16.56 5.31 6.32
C THR A 80 -18.06 5.66 6.27
N SER A 81 -18.93 4.65 6.36
CA SER A 81 -20.38 4.75 6.19
C SER A 81 -21.11 5.40 7.36
N GLU A 82 -20.46 5.68 8.49
CA GLU A 82 -21.08 6.37 9.64
C GLU A 82 -20.46 7.74 9.95
N LEU A 83 -19.51 8.19 9.11
CA LEU A 83 -18.83 9.46 9.32
C LEU A 83 -19.79 10.63 9.01
N SER A 84 -20.07 11.45 10.01
CA SER A 84 -20.91 12.65 9.91
C SER A 84 -20.19 13.85 9.27
N SER A 85 -18.86 13.82 9.25
CA SER A 85 -17.98 14.80 8.58
C SER A 85 -16.72 14.06 8.08
N GLY A 86 -16.05 14.54 7.03
CA GLY A 86 -14.85 13.85 6.51
C GLY A 86 -15.10 12.52 5.77
N ARG A 87 -16.36 12.13 5.57
CA ARG A 87 -16.76 10.92 4.83
C ARG A 87 -16.23 10.88 3.40
N LEU A 88 -16.37 11.98 2.65
CA LEU A 88 -15.91 12.06 1.26
C LEU A 88 -14.40 11.85 1.14
N PRO A 89 -13.55 12.63 1.84
CA PRO A 89 -12.11 12.42 1.77
C PRO A 89 -11.70 11.02 2.27
N ALA A 90 -12.31 10.48 3.33
CA ALA A 90 -12.02 9.12 3.78
C ALA A 90 -12.37 8.05 2.73
N LYS A 91 -13.50 8.21 2.01
CA LYS A 91 -13.89 7.30 0.92
C LYS A 91 -12.94 7.40 -0.27
N GLU A 92 -12.53 8.61 -0.65
CA GLU A 92 -11.58 8.83 -1.74
C GLU A 92 -10.22 8.22 -1.43
N THR A 93 -9.69 8.44 -0.21
CA THR A 93 -8.44 7.82 0.24
C THR A 93 -8.54 6.30 0.22
N LYS A 94 -9.62 5.72 0.78
CA LYS A 94 -9.85 4.28 0.75
C LYS A 94 -9.84 3.73 -0.67
N LYS A 95 -10.59 4.38 -1.59
CA LYS A 95 -10.63 3.97 -2.99
C LYS A 95 -9.25 4.03 -3.66
N CYS A 96 -8.49 5.09 -3.40
CA CYS A 96 -7.15 5.25 -3.94
C CYS A 96 -6.20 4.15 -3.45
N GLN A 97 -6.27 3.79 -2.16
CA GLN A 97 -5.47 2.71 -1.57
C GLN A 97 -5.81 1.35 -2.16
N LEU A 98 -7.10 1.05 -2.37
CA LEU A 98 -7.52 -0.19 -3.04
C LEU A 98 -6.99 -0.28 -4.48
N GLN A 99 -7.10 0.80 -5.26
CA GLN A 99 -6.56 0.83 -6.62
C GLN A 99 -5.03 0.65 -6.65
N ARG A 100 -4.33 1.20 -5.66
CA ARG A 100 -2.87 1.01 -5.52
C ARG A 100 -2.52 -0.44 -5.17
N LEU A 101 -3.31 -1.08 -4.29
CA LEU A 101 -3.15 -2.50 -3.96
C LEU A 101 -3.36 -3.39 -5.18
N GLU A 102 -4.39 -3.13 -6.00
CA GLU A 102 -4.62 -3.85 -7.27
C GLU A 102 -3.38 -3.78 -8.17
N VAL A 103 -2.85 -2.57 -8.42
CA VAL A 103 -1.65 -2.37 -9.22
C VAL A 103 -0.41 -3.02 -8.59
N LEU A 104 -0.31 -3.00 -7.26
CA LEU A 104 0.79 -3.65 -6.54
C LEU A 104 0.76 -5.16 -6.74
N PHE A 105 -0.40 -5.81 -6.66
CA PHE A 105 -0.54 -7.25 -6.87
C PHE A 105 -0.18 -7.65 -8.30
N GLU A 106 -0.65 -6.91 -9.31
CA GLU A 106 -0.25 -7.14 -10.70
C GLU A 106 1.27 -7.06 -10.86
N ARG A 107 1.91 -6.07 -10.23
CA ARG A 107 3.36 -5.91 -10.27
C ARG A 107 4.11 -7.02 -9.54
N VAL A 108 3.57 -7.51 -8.44
CA VAL A 108 4.12 -8.67 -7.71
C VAL A 108 4.10 -9.91 -8.61
N ASP A 109 2.98 -10.18 -9.29
CA ASP A 109 2.85 -11.29 -10.22
C ASP A 109 3.85 -11.20 -11.38
N GLU A 110 4.03 -10.01 -11.96
CA GLU A 110 5.03 -9.76 -13.00
C GLU A 110 6.46 -10.07 -12.54
N ILE A 111 6.81 -9.69 -11.31
CA ILE A 111 8.14 -9.96 -10.75
C ILE A 111 8.31 -11.46 -10.48
N PHE A 112 7.30 -12.16 -9.95
CA PHE A 112 7.36 -13.61 -9.78
C PHE A 112 7.58 -14.33 -11.12
N ALA A 113 6.84 -13.93 -12.16
CA ALA A 113 7.00 -14.47 -13.50
C ALA A 113 8.42 -14.23 -14.03
N SER A 114 8.92 -13.00 -13.85
CA SER A 114 10.27 -12.62 -14.27
C SER A 114 11.35 -13.44 -13.55
N ILE A 115 11.23 -13.64 -12.24
CA ILE A 115 12.13 -14.49 -11.44
C ILE A 115 12.12 -15.95 -11.92
N GLN A 116 10.95 -16.47 -12.30
CA GLN A 116 10.82 -17.84 -12.81
C GLN A 116 11.50 -18.03 -14.18
N THR A 117 11.62 -16.97 -14.97
CA THR A 117 12.22 -16.99 -16.31
C THR A 117 13.69 -16.55 -16.37
N ALA A 118 14.25 -16.03 -15.26
CA ALA A 118 15.62 -15.51 -15.14
C ALA A 118 16.67 -16.62 -14.95
#